data_AF-A0AA39K3B4-F1
#
_entry.id   AF-A0AA39K3B4-F1
#
_cell.length_a   1.000
_cell.length_b   1.000
_cell.length_c   1.000
_cell.angle_alpha   90.00
_cell.angle_beta   90.00
_cell.angle_gamma   90.00
#
_symmetry.space_group_name_H-M   'P 1'
#
loop_
_entity.id
_entity.type
_entity.pdbx_description
1 polymer ?
#
loop_
_entity_poly.entity_id
_entity_poly.type
_entity_poly.pdbx_seq_one_letter_code
_entity_poly.pdbx_strand_id
1 'polypeptide(L)'
;MVHWRMESVPHDALSQCAYGLIDALHLADIRKIWFASDYPYALRGPRLAATRKSSTFKDFGNQHTEAVDILLEAFDDGGDLQGFEILELAERLEGNDHLMADSGVLGILDKVIGIKAGFFLSAAPGCGRKSSFTRQIIDGRIGEFDEVKDHHRLRNVVDYFG
;
A
#
# COMPACT_ATOMS: atom_id res chain seq x y z
N MET A 1 -1.29 4.01 6.00
CA MET A 1 -0.96 2.85 5.17
C MET A 1 -1.93 2.80 4.02
N VAL A 2 -1.40 2.57 2.82
CA VAL A 2 -2.15 2.23 1.62
C VAL A 2 -1.99 0.73 1.39
N HIS A 3 -3.09 0.04 1.08
CA HIS A 3 -3.05 -1.34 0.59
C HIS A 3 -3.72 -1.43 -0.78
N TRP A 4 -2.93 -1.78 -1.80
CA TRP A 4 -3.38 -1.89 -3.19
C TRP A 4 -3.06 -3.27 -3.78
N ARG A 5 -4.11 -4.06 -4.04
CA ARG A 5 -4.01 -5.33 -4.77
C ARG A 5 -4.29 -5.09 -6.25
N MET A 6 -3.24 -4.94 -7.04
CA MET A 6 -3.29 -4.58 -8.45
C MET A 6 -3.63 -5.80 -9.33
N GLU A 7 -3.35 -7.03 -8.88
CA GLU A 7 -3.61 -8.28 -9.62
C GLU A 7 -5.07 -8.42 -10.11
N SER A 8 -6.03 -7.78 -9.43
CA SER A 8 -7.46 -7.87 -9.76
C SER A 8 -7.98 -6.68 -10.58
N VAL A 9 -7.14 -5.72 -10.93
CA VAL A 9 -7.54 -4.46 -11.57
C VAL A 9 -7.48 -4.62 -13.08
N PRO A 10 -8.53 -4.20 -13.83
CA PRO A 10 -8.45 -4.15 -15.29
C PRO A 10 -7.27 -3.29 -15.74
N HIS A 11 -6.51 -3.76 -16.74
CA HIS A 11 -5.28 -3.09 -17.17
C HIS A 11 -5.51 -1.64 -17.63
N ASP A 12 -6.67 -1.36 -18.23
CA ASP A 12 -7.09 -0.03 -18.70
C ASP A 12 -7.54 0.90 -17.56
N ALA A 13 -7.81 0.37 -16.37
CA ALA A 13 -8.18 1.15 -15.19
C ALA A 13 -6.99 1.50 -14.28
N LEU A 14 -5.86 0.80 -14.39
CA LEU A 14 -4.72 0.92 -13.49
C LEU A 14 -4.20 2.37 -13.33
N SER A 15 -4.04 3.09 -14.44
CA SER A 15 -3.57 4.48 -14.41
C SER A 15 -4.58 5.41 -13.74
N GLN A 16 -5.88 5.23 -13.99
CA GLN A 16 -6.93 6.02 -13.34
C GLN A 16 -6.98 5.76 -11.83
N CYS A 17 -6.77 4.50 -11.41
CA CYS A 17 -6.68 4.13 -10.01
C CYS A 17 -5.47 4.74 -9.31
N ALA A 18 -4.34 4.94 -10.01
CA ALA A 18 -3.19 5.65 -9.48
C ALA A 18 -3.51 7.12 -9.21
N TYR A 19 -4.17 7.82 -10.13
CA TYR A 19 -4.63 9.20 -9.90
C TYR A 19 -5.62 9.30 -8.74
N GLY A 20 -6.60 8.38 -8.66
CA GLY A 20 -7.53 8.35 -7.53
C GLY A 20 -6.84 8.11 -6.19
N LEU A 21 -5.74 7.35 -6.17
CA LEU A 21 -4.90 7.20 -4.97
C LEU A 21 -4.18 8.51 -4.61
N ILE A 22 -3.60 9.20 -5.59
CA ILE A 22 -2.93 10.50 -5.39
C ILE A 22 -3.91 11.52 -4.79
N ASP A 23 -5.10 11.65 -5.36
CA ASP A 23 -6.15 12.55 -4.88
C ASP A 23 -6.54 12.25 -3.42
N ALA A 24 -6.73 10.97 -3.10
CA ALA A 24 -7.08 10.54 -1.74
C ALA A 24 -5.97 10.84 -0.73
N LEU A 25 -4.69 10.66 -1.12
CA LEU A 25 -3.55 10.98 -0.27
C LEU A 25 -3.41 12.48 -0.03
N HIS A 26 -3.59 13.29 -1.07
CA HIS A 26 -3.51 14.74 -0.99
C HIS A 26 -4.63 15.30 -0.11
N LEU A 27 -5.88 14.87 -0.33
CA LEU A 27 -7.05 15.32 0.44
C LEU A 27 -6.94 14.99 1.93
N ALA A 28 -6.35 13.85 2.27
CA ALA A 28 -6.19 13.40 3.65
C ALA A 28 -4.94 13.99 4.36
N ASP A 29 -4.09 14.77 3.67
CA ASP A 29 -2.79 15.31 4.16
C ASP A 29 -1.92 14.22 4.83
N ILE A 30 -1.84 13.04 4.21
CA ILE A 30 -1.08 11.90 4.75
C ILE A 30 0.37 11.99 4.27
N ARG A 31 1.21 12.69 5.03
CA ARG A 31 2.60 12.97 4.63
C ARG A 31 3.56 11.79 4.67
N LYS A 32 3.22 10.72 5.40
CA LYS A 32 4.06 9.52 5.51
C LYS A 32 3.24 8.28 5.21
N ILE A 33 3.56 7.66 4.10
CA ILE A 33 2.78 6.57 3.50
C ILE A 33 3.58 5.29 3.55
N TRP A 34 2.99 4.28 4.17
CA TRP A 34 3.39 2.90 3.95
C TRP A 34 2.58 2.33 2.80
N PHE A 35 3.23 1.95 1.71
CA PHE A 35 2.59 1.38 0.53
C PHE A 35 2.79 -0.14 0.50
N ALA A 36 1.71 -0.87 0.71
CA ALA A 36 1.70 -2.33 0.58
C ALA A 36 0.93 -2.70 -0.69
N SER A 37 1.61 -3.35 -1.63
CA SER A 37 1.01 -3.85 -2.86
C SER A 37 1.54 -5.21 -3.24
N ASP A 38 0.84 -5.86 -4.18
CA ASP A 38 1.33 -7.07 -4.85
C ASP A 38 2.31 -6.76 -6.01
N TYR A 39 2.70 -5.49 -6.22
CA TYR A 39 3.68 -5.08 -7.22
C TYR A 39 5.06 -5.71 -6.97
N PRO A 40 5.67 -6.40 -7.95
CA PRO A 40 6.83 -7.26 -7.71
C PRO A 40 8.18 -6.53 -7.60
N TYR A 41 8.27 -5.27 -7.99
CA TYR A 41 9.54 -4.52 -7.93
C TYR A 41 9.60 -3.65 -6.68
N ALA A 42 10.82 -3.27 -6.33
CA ALA A 42 11.05 -2.22 -5.36
C ALA A 42 10.52 -0.89 -5.89
N LEU A 43 9.97 -0.05 -5.01
CA LEU A 43 9.48 1.28 -5.38
C LEU A 43 10.64 2.23 -5.72
N ARG A 44 11.75 2.10 -4.99
CA ARG A 44 12.96 2.92 -5.19
C ARG A 44 14.18 2.04 -5.35
N GLY A 45 15.17 2.57 -6.05
CA GLY A 45 16.41 1.86 -6.38
C GLY A 45 16.31 1.03 -7.67
N PRO A 46 17.32 0.21 -7.98
CA PRO A 46 17.30 -0.64 -9.16
C PRO A 46 16.06 -1.53 -9.13
N ARG A 47 15.33 -1.63 -10.25
CA ARG A 47 14.22 -2.59 -10.45
C ARG A 47 14.74 -4.03 -10.51
N LEU A 48 15.46 -4.44 -9.48
CA LEU A 48 15.66 -5.84 -9.16
C LEU A 48 14.30 -6.36 -8.73
N ALA A 49 13.92 -7.54 -9.22
CA ALA A 49 12.75 -8.21 -8.68
C ALA A 49 12.97 -8.35 -7.17
N ALA A 50 12.22 -7.56 -6.38
CA ALA A 50 12.05 -7.90 -4.98
C ALA A 50 11.46 -9.32 -4.99
N THR A 51 11.94 -10.17 -4.09
CA THR A 51 11.39 -11.51 -3.86
C THR A 51 9.87 -11.51 -4.06
N ARG A 52 9.34 -12.42 -4.89
CA ARG A 52 7.92 -12.45 -5.30
C ARG A 52 7.00 -12.12 -4.11
N LYS A 53 6.49 -10.88 -4.05
CA LYS A 53 5.65 -10.40 -2.95
C LYS A 53 4.28 -11.10 -2.92
N SER A 54 3.84 -11.56 -4.09
CA SER A 54 2.63 -12.38 -4.26
C SER A 54 2.96 -13.64 -5.08
N SER A 55 2.53 -14.80 -4.58
CA SER A 55 2.63 -16.06 -5.32
C SER A 55 1.50 -16.26 -6.34
N THR A 56 0.43 -15.47 -6.23
CA THR A 56 -0.76 -15.58 -7.09
C THR A 56 -0.68 -14.70 -8.33
N PHE A 57 0.06 -13.59 -8.25
CA PHE A 57 0.10 -12.60 -9.31
C PHE A 57 0.93 -13.09 -10.51
N LYS A 58 0.22 -13.52 -11.55
CA LYS A 58 0.80 -14.13 -12.75
C LYS A 58 0.75 -13.23 -13.99
N ASP A 59 -0.21 -12.31 -14.05
CA ASP A 59 -0.46 -11.43 -15.21
C ASP A 59 0.03 -10.00 -14.93
N PHE A 60 1.32 -9.89 -14.63
CA PHE A 60 1.97 -8.60 -14.40
C PHE A 60 2.52 -8.05 -15.73
N GLY A 61 2.42 -6.74 -15.95
CA GLY A 61 2.78 -6.10 -17.22
C GLY A 61 3.06 -4.60 -17.15
N ASN A 62 3.19 -3.98 -18.32
CA ASN A 62 3.58 -2.57 -18.44
C ASN A 62 2.60 -1.61 -17.76
N GLN A 63 1.29 -1.90 -17.82
CA GLN A 63 0.26 -1.05 -17.21
C GLN A 63 0.37 -0.99 -15.67
N HIS A 64 0.83 -2.08 -15.06
CA HIS A 64 1.10 -2.10 -13.62
C HIS A 64 2.32 -1.23 -13.28
N THR A 65 3.34 -1.27 -14.14
CA THR A 65 4.53 -0.45 -13.98
C THR A 65 4.20 1.02 -14.19
N GLU A 66 3.43 1.35 -15.23
CA GLU A 66 2.95 2.70 -15.52
C GLU A 66 2.14 3.28 -14.36
N ALA A 67 1.23 2.51 -13.77
CA ALA A 67 0.45 2.97 -12.63
C ALA A 67 1.30 3.23 -11.37
N VAL A 68 2.35 2.43 -11.14
CA VAL A 68 3.30 2.70 -10.06
C VAL A 68 4.18 3.91 -10.40
N ASP A 69 4.58 4.08 -11.65
CA ASP A 69 5.38 5.23 -12.09
C ASP A 69 4.59 6.54 -11.92
N ILE A 70 3.31 6.58 -12.34
CA ILE A 70 2.39 7.71 -12.07
C ILE A 70 2.33 8.04 -10.57
N LEU A 71 2.18 6.99 -9.73
CA LEU A 71 2.14 7.19 -8.28
C LEU A 71 3.45 7.76 -7.75
N LEU A 72 4.61 7.27 -8.20
CA LEU A 72 5.91 7.71 -7.72
C LEU A 72 6.27 9.11 -8.19
N GLU A 73 5.96 9.45 -9.45
CA GLU A 73 6.16 10.80 -10.01
C GLU A 73 5.41 11.87 -9.21
N ALA A 74 4.27 11.53 -8.60
CA ALA A 74 3.55 12.45 -7.73
C ALA A 74 4.37 12.87 -6.49
N PHE A 75 5.34 12.07 -6.03
CA PHE A 75 6.21 12.38 -4.89
C PHE A 75 7.47 13.17 -5.27
N ASP A 76 7.78 13.28 -6.56
CA ASP A 76 8.96 13.98 -7.05
C ASP A 76 8.80 15.51 -6.98
N ASP A 77 9.89 16.23 -7.23
CA ASP A 77 9.88 17.70 -7.27
C ASP A 77 8.92 18.20 -8.37
N GLY A 78 7.93 19.00 -7.97
CA GLY A 78 6.86 19.50 -8.84
C GLY A 78 5.62 18.60 -8.94
N GLY A 79 5.61 17.43 -8.29
CA GLY A 79 4.45 16.53 -8.21
C GLY A 79 3.43 16.93 -7.14
N ASP A 80 2.21 16.37 -7.25
CA ASP A 80 1.07 16.70 -6.38
C ASP A 80 1.27 16.35 -4.89
N LEU A 81 2.17 15.40 -4.61
CA LEU A 81 2.56 14.95 -3.29
C LEU A 81 4.00 15.35 -2.96
N GLN A 82 4.53 16.40 -3.60
CA GLN A 82 5.87 16.91 -3.31
C GLN A 82 6.05 17.14 -1.80
N GLY A 83 7.14 16.60 -1.26
CA GLY A 83 7.48 16.69 0.16
C GLY A 83 6.80 15.63 1.04
N PHE A 84 6.00 14.73 0.48
CA PHE A 84 5.46 13.56 1.14
C PHE A 84 6.47 12.41 1.03
N GLU A 85 6.38 11.44 1.94
CA GLU A 85 7.26 10.27 1.99
C GLU A 85 6.45 9.00 1.73
N ILE A 86 6.80 8.28 0.66
CA ILE A 86 6.35 6.91 0.42
C ILE A 86 7.44 5.92 0.81
N LEU A 87 7.04 4.85 1.49
CA LEU A 87 7.90 3.78 2.00
C LEU A 87 7.26 2.43 1.69
N GLU A 88 8.09 1.41 1.48
CA GLU A 88 7.65 0.02 1.43
C GLU A 88 8.41 -0.87 2.42
N LEU A 89 7.88 -2.07 2.67
CA LEU A 89 8.47 -3.01 3.61
C LEU A 89 9.88 -3.45 3.21
N ALA A 90 10.13 -3.64 1.90
CA ALA A 90 11.41 -4.11 1.38
C ALA A 90 12.55 -3.14 1.75
N GLU A 91 12.34 -1.83 1.58
CA GLU A 91 13.30 -0.78 1.96
C GLU A 91 13.62 -0.78 3.47
N ARG A 92 12.68 -1.25 4.31
CA ARG A 92 12.88 -1.33 5.76
C ARG A 92 13.54 -2.62 6.24
N LEU A 93 13.53 -3.65 5.39
CA LEU A 93 14.10 -4.96 5.68
C LEU A 93 15.42 -5.20 4.96
N GLU A 94 15.99 -4.20 4.27
CA GLU A 94 17.32 -4.30 3.66
C GLU A 94 18.34 -4.92 4.64
N GLY A 95 19.07 -5.93 4.17
CA GLY A 95 20.01 -6.71 4.98
C GLY A 95 19.39 -7.86 5.79
N ASN A 96 18.07 -8.08 5.71
CA ASN A 96 17.37 -9.20 6.37
C ASN A 96 16.84 -10.21 5.35
N ASP A 97 17.73 -10.79 4.55
CA ASP A 97 17.38 -11.67 3.41
C ASP A 97 16.45 -12.84 3.80
N HIS A 98 16.63 -13.40 5.00
CA HIS A 98 15.76 -14.47 5.50
C HIS A 98 14.30 -14.03 5.70
N LEU A 99 14.06 -12.81 6.16
CA LEU A 99 12.70 -12.26 6.33
C LEU A 99 12.13 -11.85 4.97
N MET A 100 12.96 -11.32 4.08
CA MET A 100 12.54 -10.93 2.73
C MET A 100 12.20 -12.13 1.83
N ALA A 101 12.72 -13.32 2.13
CA ALA A 101 12.40 -14.55 1.40
C ALA A 101 11.04 -15.16 1.78
N ASP A 102 10.47 -14.82 2.94
CA ASP A 102 9.21 -15.39 3.44
C ASP A 102 8.05 -14.41 3.22
N SER A 103 7.29 -14.64 2.15
CA SER A 103 6.11 -13.82 1.82
C SER A 103 4.99 -13.89 2.88
N GLY A 104 4.94 -14.95 3.69
CA GLY A 104 4.04 -15.06 4.82
C GLY A 104 4.42 -14.08 5.93
N VAL A 105 5.70 -13.98 6.25
CA VAL A 105 6.24 -13.00 7.22
C VAL A 105 6.01 -11.57 6.72
N LEU A 106 6.31 -11.28 5.45
CA LEU A 106 6.06 -9.96 4.86
C LEU A 106 4.58 -9.57 4.98
N GLY A 107 3.69 -10.50 4.64
CA GLY A 107 2.25 -10.29 4.79
C GLY A 107 1.79 -10.09 6.24
N ILE A 108 2.43 -10.72 7.22
CA ILE A 108 2.14 -10.47 8.65
C ILE A 108 2.61 -9.07 9.06
N LEU A 109 3.81 -8.66 8.65
CA LEU A 109 4.35 -7.34 8.98
C LEU A 109 3.50 -6.22 8.39
N ASP A 110 3.09 -6.33 7.12
CA ASP A 110 2.17 -5.37 6.49
C ASP A 110 0.83 -5.31 7.24
N LYS A 111 0.29 -6.44 7.71
CA LYS A 111 -0.95 -6.42 8.52
C LYS A 111 -0.77 -5.66 9.82
N VAL A 112 0.32 -5.91 10.56
CA VAL A 112 0.59 -5.23 11.83
C VAL A 112 0.70 -3.72 11.61
N ILE A 113 1.40 -3.30 10.55
CA ILE A 113 1.52 -1.89 10.18
C ILE A 113 0.14 -1.30 9.83
N GLY A 114 -0.68 -2.03 9.07
CA GLY A 114 -2.03 -1.61 8.73
C GLY A 114 -2.97 -1.49 9.92
N ILE A 115 -2.84 -2.38 10.89
CA ILE A 115 -3.62 -2.33 12.13
C ILE A 115 -3.24 -1.08 12.94
N LYS A 116 -1.96 -0.74 13.00
CA LYS A 116 -1.46 0.37 13.82
C LYS A 116 -1.40 1.73 13.14
N ALA A 117 -1.65 1.80 11.83
CA ALA A 117 -1.57 3.06 11.09
C ALA A 117 -2.64 4.08 11.56
N GLY A 118 -2.30 5.37 11.59
CA GLY A 118 -3.29 6.43 11.87
C GLY A 118 -4.39 6.55 10.78
N PHE A 119 -4.11 6.04 9.59
CA PHE A 119 -5.03 6.04 8.47
C PHE A 119 -4.78 4.78 7.64
N PHE A 120 -5.85 4.09 7.25
CA PHE A 120 -5.78 2.93 6.39
C PHE A 120 -6.63 3.18 5.14
N LEU A 121 -5.96 3.25 4.00
CA LEU A 121 -6.57 3.49 2.70
C LEU A 121 -6.49 2.19 1.88
N SER A 122 -7.62 1.67 1.42
CA SER A 122 -7.70 0.46 0.60
C SER A 122 -8.35 0.77 -0.74
N ALA A 123 -8.00 0.03 -1.79
CA ALA A 123 -8.66 0.24 -3.08
C ALA A 123 -10.17 -0.04 -3.02
N ALA A 124 -10.97 0.83 -3.67
CA ALA A 124 -12.40 0.68 -3.89
C ALA A 124 -12.68 -0.39 -4.98
N PRO A 125 -13.92 -0.91 -5.08
CA PRO A 125 -14.30 -1.80 -6.17
C PRO A 125 -13.97 -1.19 -7.54
N GLY A 126 -13.29 -1.95 -8.40
CA GLY A 126 -12.79 -1.46 -9.69
C GLY A 126 -11.30 -1.13 -9.67
N CYS A 127 -10.81 -0.56 -8.57
CA CYS A 127 -9.38 -0.28 -8.35
C CYS A 127 -8.67 -1.32 -7.48
N GLY A 128 -9.40 -2.29 -6.95
CA GLY A 128 -8.82 -3.46 -6.32
C GLY A 128 -9.88 -4.34 -5.67
N ARG A 129 -9.44 -5.47 -5.11
CA ARG A 129 -10.31 -6.41 -4.42
C ARG A 129 -10.24 -6.24 -2.91
N LYS A 130 -11.39 -6.15 -2.26
CA LYS A 130 -11.49 -6.34 -0.80
C LYS A 130 -11.18 -7.81 -0.46
N SER A 131 -9.94 -8.06 -0.04
CA SER A 131 -9.42 -9.38 0.28
C SER A 131 -9.67 -9.74 1.75
N SER A 132 -9.51 -11.02 2.09
CA SER A 132 -9.44 -11.45 3.49
C SER A 132 -8.32 -10.74 4.25
N PHE A 133 -7.23 -10.39 3.57
CA PHE A 133 -6.13 -9.59 4.11
C PHE A 133 -6.61 -8.20 4.54
N THR A 134 -7.27 -7.46 3.64
CA THR A 134 -7.85 -6.15 3.96
C THR A 134 -8.85 -6.25 5.12
N ARG A 135 -9.68 -7.30 5.14
CA ARG A 135 -10.65 -7.51 6.21
C ARG A 135 -9.98 -7.74 7.56
N GLN A 136 -8.94 -8.58 7.62
CA GLN A 136 -8.18 -8.82 8.85
C GLN A 136 -7.52 -7.54 9.40
N ILE A 137 -7.07 -6.64 8.53
CA ILE A 137 -6.58 -5.32 8.97
C ILE A 137 -7.71 -4.54 9.60
N ILE A 138 -8.86 -4.40 8.92
CA ILE A 138 -10.01 -3.65 9.44
C ILE A 138 -10.48 -4.21 10.78
N ASP A 139 -10.62 -5.53 10.90
CA ASP A 139 -11.06 -6.20 12.13
C ASP A 139 -10.05 -5.97 13.27
N GLY A 140 -8.74 -6.05 12.99
CA GLY A 140 -7.70 -5.76 13.98
C GLY A 140 -7.66 -4.30 14.43
N ARG A 141 -7.95 -3.36 13.52
CA ARG A 141 -8.08 -1.93 13.84
C ARG A 141 -9.23 -1.65 14.79
N ILE A 142 -10.36 -2.32 14.61
CA ILE A 142 -11.52 -2.20 15.50
C ILE A 142 -11.14 -2.69 16.90
N GLY A 143 -10.51 -3.87 16.99
CA GLY A 143 -10.07 -4.42 18.27
C GLY A 143 -9.10 -3.51 19.05
N GLU A 144 -8.06 -2.99 18.40
CA GLU A 144 -7.12 -2.06 19.05
C GLU A 144 -7.79 -0.75 19.50
N PHE A 145 -8.76 -0.24 18.72
CA PHE A 145 -9.48 0.97 19.10
C PHE A 145 -10.38 0.75 20.32
N ASP A 146 -11.02 -0.41 20.44
CA ASP A 146 -11.86 -0.77 21.59
C ASP A 146 -11.03 -1.02 22.87
N GLU A 147 -9.79 -1.52 22.74
CA GLU A 147 -8.89 -1.76 23.87
C GLU A 147 -8.24 -0.48 24.42
N VAL A 148 -7.99 0.52 23.57
CA VAL A 148 -7.33 1.77 23.96
C VAL A 148 -8.33 2.76 24.54
N LYS A 149 -8.36 2.88 25.88
CA LYS A 149 -9.22 3.81 26.63
C LYS A 149 -9.00 5.31 26.32
N ASP A 150 -7.88 5.66 25.69
CA ASP A 150 -7.57 7.03 25.28
C ASP A 150 -7.66 7.19 23.75
N HIS A 151 -8.90 7.19 23.26
CA HIS A 151 -9.22 7.30 21.83
C HIS A 151 -8.72 8.60 21.17
N HIS A 152 -8.26 9.59 21.94
CA HIS A 152 -7.74 10.87 21.40
C HIS A 152 -6.38 10.71 20.72
N ARG A 153 -5.62 9.64 21.03
CA ARG A 153 -4.29 9.40 20.45
C ARG A 153 -4.29 8.59 19.16
N LEU A 154 -5.34 7.83 18.88
CA LEU A 154 -5.41 6.96 17.71
C LEU A 154 -6.43 7.49 16.71
N ARG A 155 -5.95 8.06 15.60
CA ARG A 155 -6.77 8.19 14.40
C ARG A 155 -6.99 6.77 13.86
N ASN A 156 -8.24 6.28 13.88
CA ASN A 156 -8.60 4.97 13.36
C ASN A 156 -9.49 5.12 12.13
N VAL A 157 -8.95 5.72 11.07
CA VAL A 157 -9.71 5.95 9.83
C VAL A 157 -9.48 4.79 8.86
N VAL A 158 -10.57 4.31 8.27
CA VAL A 158 -10.58 3.36 7.14
C VAL A 158 -11.29 4.05 5.99
N ASP A 159 -10.60 4.24 4.89
CA ASP A 159 -11.14 4.89 3.69
C ASP A 159 -10.77 4.13 2.42
N TYR A 160 -11.32 4.55 1.29
CA TYR A 160 -11.09 3.92 -0.01
C TYR A 160 -10.74 4.91 -1.12
N PHE A 161 -9.98 4.45 -2.11
CA PHE A 161 -9.61 5.22 -3.30
C PHE A 161 -10.00 4.49 -4.59
N GLY A 162 -10.21 5.24 -5.67
CA GLY A 162 -10.59 4.71 -6.99
C GLY A 162 -11.93 5.20 -7.48
#